data_AF-A0A5C6YEC4-F1
#
_entry.id   AF-A0A5C6YEC4-F1
#
_cell.length_a   1.000
_cell.length_b   1.000
_cell.length_c   1.000
_cell.angle_alpha   90.00
_cell.angle_beta   90.00
_cell.angle_gamma   90.00
#
_symmetry.space_group_name_H-M   'P 1'
#
loop_
_entity.id
_entity.type
_entity.pdbx_description
1 polymer ?
#
loop_
_entity_poly.entity_id
_entity_poly.type
_entity_poly.pdbx_seq_one_letter_code
_entity_poly.pdbx_strand_id
1 'polypeptide(L)' 'MSEVKIVVDTNIIFSGLLNPERKIRDLLPNSIGVFDFYSPTFVLENLKNHQNKLLKIS' A
#
# COMPACT_ATOMS: atom_id res chain seq x y z
N MET A 1 -17.79 -4.57 14.28
CA MET A 1 -18.50 -3.53 13.52
C MET A 1 -17.85 -3.50 12.14
N SER A 2 -18.57 -3.49 11.02
CA SER A 2 -17.90 -3.40 9.72
C SER A 2 -17.26 -2.02 9.59
N GLU A 3 -15.95 -1.99 9.78
CA GLU A 3 -15.06 -0.87 9.52
C GLU A 3 -15.12 -0.49 8.04
N VAL A 4 -14.89 0.79 7.75
CA VAL A 4 -15.03 1.31 6.39
C VAL A 4 -14.08 0.54 5.47
N LYS A 5 -14.63 0.00 4.38
CA LYS A 5 -13.88 -0.75 3.37
C LYS A 5 -13.32 0.22 2.33
N ILE A 6 -12.01 0.23 2.18
CA ILE A 6 -11.31 1.16 1.29
C ILE A 6 -10.60 0.35 0.21
N VAL A 7 -10.97 0.61 -1.04
CA VAL A 7 -10.21 0.09 -2.18
C VAL A 7 -9.10 1.08 -2.52
N VAL A 8 -7.87 0.59 -2.57
CA VAL A 8 -6.66 1.38 -2.76
C VAL A 8 -6.04 1.06 -4.12
N ASP A 9 -5.66 2.11 -4.84
CA ASP A 9 -4.93 1.98 -6.10
C ASP A 9 -3.47 1.55 -5.83
N THR A 10 -2.94 0.73 -6.74
CA THR A 10 -1.52 0.45 -6.97
C THR A 10 -0.62 1.66 -6.69
N ASN A 11 -0.94 2.86 -7.21
CA ASN A 11 -0.11 4.06 -7.03
C ASN A 11 -0.03 4.53 -5.57
N ILE A 12 -1.10 4.36 -4.78
CA ILE A 12 -1.10 4.70 -3.36
C ILE A 12 -0.23 3.71 -2.58
N ILE A 13 -0.31 2.42 -2.93
CA ILE A 13 0.53 1.36 -2.34
C ILE A 13 2.02 1.64 -2.64
N PHE A 14 2.35 1.94 -3.90
CA PHE A 14 3.72 2.32 -4.27
C PHE A 14 4.18 3.61 -3.59
N SER A 15 3.29 4.60 -3.43
CA SER A 15 3.63 5.84 -2.73
C SER A 15 4.01 5.58 -1.26
N GLY A 16 3.29 4.69 -0.58
CA GLY A 16 3.59 4.28 0.81
C GLY A 16 4.87 3.44 0.93
N LEU A 17 5.18 2.61 -0.07
CA LEU A 17 6.41 1.81 -0.10
C LEU A 17 7.66 2.65 -0.43
N LEU A 18 7.55 3.59 -1.36
CA LEU A 18 8.68 4.35 -1.90
C LEU A 18 9.01 5.63 -1.11
N ASN A 19 8.05 6.19 -0.36
CA ASN A 19 8.23 7.47 0.32
C ASN A 19 8.00 7.32 1.83
N PRO A 20 9.03 6.91 2.58
CA PRO A 20 8.90 6.58 4.00
C PRO A 20 8.53 7.77 4.91
N GLU A 21 8.72 9.00 4.44
CA GLU A 21 8.45 10.25 5.17
C GLU A 21 7.00 10.77 4.99
N ARG A 22 6.17 10.10 4.17
CA ARG A 22 4.82 10.59 3.86
C ARG A 22 3.77 10.00 4.80
N LYS A 23 2.82 10.84 5.22
CA LYS A 23 1.62 10.47 6.01
C LYS A 23 0.88 9.23 5.50
N ILE A 24 0.97 8.94 4.20
CA ILE A 24 0.30 7.77 3.61
C ILE A 24 0.91 6.45 4.08
N ARG A 25 2.22 6.41 4.35
CA ARG A 25 2.89 5.26 4.95
C ARG A 25 2.40 5.01 6.37
N ASP A 26 2.15 6.06 7.14
CA ASP A 26 1.65 5.92 8.52
C ASP A 26 0.16 5.56 8.53
N LEU A 27 -0.61 6.10 7.58
CA LEU A 27 -2.05 5.89 7.51
C LEU A 27 -2.42 4.41 7.30
N LEU A 28 -1.75 3.72 6.37
CA LEU A 28 -2.09 2.35 6.00
C LEU A 28 -1.97 1.34 7.17
N PRO A 29 -0.84 1.24 7.89
CA PRO A 29 -0.69 0.33 9.02
C PRO A 29 -1.35 0.83 10.31
N ASN A 30 -1.40 2.15 10.58
CA ASN A 30 -1.95 2.67 11.84
C ASN A 30 -3.48 2.70 11.87
N SER A 31 -4.15 2.38 10.75
CA SER A 31 -5.61 2.29 10.68
C SER A 31 -6.11 0.85 10.54
N ILE A 32 -5.25 -0.14 10.77
CA ILE A 32 -5.67 -1.54 10.95
C ILE A 32 -6.58 -1.61 12.18
N GLY A 33 -7.79 -2.18 12.03
CA GLY A 33 -8.81 -2.16 13.08
C GLY A 33 -9.58 -0.82 13.17
N VAL A 34 -9.48 0.01 12.12
CA VAL A 34 -10.40 1.12 11.84
C VAL A 34 -10.89 1.07 10.38
N PHE A 35 -10.05 0.61 9.46
CA PHE A 35 -10.34 0.44 8.04
C PHE A 35 -9.90 -0.93 7.53
N ASP A 36 -10.73 -1.50 6.65
CA ASP A 36 -10.37 -2.69 5.87
C ASP A 36 -9.87 -2.27 4.48
N PHE A 37 -8.59 -2.50 4.19
CA PHE A 37 -7.99 -2.15 2.91
C PHE A 37 -8.05 -3.30 1.91
N TYR A 38 -8.46 -2.98 0.69
CA TYR A 38 -8.54 -3.90 -0.44
C TYR A 38 -7.82 -3.33 -1.64
N SER A 39 -7.36 -4.21 -2.52
CA SER A 39 -6.71 -3.85 -3.78
C SER A 39 -6.99 -4.94 -4.80
N PRO A 40 -7.09 -4.61 -6.11
CA PRO A 40 -7.03 -5.60 -7.16
C PRO A 40 -5.78 -6.48 -7.03
N THR A 41 -5.91 -7.77 -7.33
CA THR A 41 -4.81 -8.74 -7.31
C THR A 41 -3.66 -8.36 -8.23
N PHE A 42 -3.94 -7.57 -9.28
CA PHE A 42 -2.95 -7.03 -10.22
C PHE A 42 -1.82 -6.25 -9.52
N VAL A 43 -2.03 -5.71 -8.32
CA VAL A 43 -0.96 -5.09 -7.53
C VAL A 43 0.17 -6.07 -7.24
N LEU A 44 -0.12 -7.36 -7.01
CA LEU A 44 0.91 -8.37 -6.78
C LEU A 44 1.83 -8.54 -8.00
N GLU A 45 1.26 -8.50 -9.20
CA GLU A 45 2.03 -8.54 -10.44
C GLU A 45 2.91 -7.29 -10.58
N ASN A 46 2.35 -6.12 -10.30
CA ASN A 46 3.13 -4.87 -10.32
C ASN A 46 4.28 -4.88 -9.31
N LEU A 47 4.05 -5.35 -8.08
CA LEU A 47 5.08 -5.47 -7.06
C LEU A 47 6.18 -6.43 -7.48
N LYS A 48 5.81 -7.59 -8.06
CA LYS A 48 6.77 -8.57 -8.57
C LYS A 48 7.61 -8.00 -9.71
N ASN A 49 6.98 -7.32 -10.66
CA ASN A 49 7.66 -6.72 -11.82
C ASN A 49 8.62 -5.59 -11.41
N HIS A 50 8.33 -4.89 -10.31
CA HIS A 50 9.14 -3.78 -9.81
C HIS A 50 10.04 -4.15 -8.63
N GLN A 51 10.02 -5.41 -8.15
CA GLN A 51 10.77 -5.88 -6.97
C GLN A 51 12.25 -5.50 -7.03
N ASN A 52 12.90 -5.73 -8.18
CA ASN A 52 14.32 -5.42 -8.37
C ASN A 52 14.65 -3.93 -8.23
N LYS A 53 13.69 -3.04 -8.51
CA LYS A 53 13.85 -1.59 -8.31
C LYS A 53 13.55 -1.21 -6.87
N LEU A 54 12.50 -1.77 -6.28
CA LEU A 54 12.11 -1.54 -4.89
C LEU A 54 13.24 -1.92 -3.91
N LEU A 55 13.89 -3.06 -4.11
CA LEU A 55 14.99 -3.53 -3.26
C LEU A 55 16.24 -2.63 -3.30
N LYS A 56 16.40 -1.79 -4.33
CA LYS A 56 17.55 -0.85 -4.43
C LYS A 56 17.35 0.45 -3.65
N ILE A 57 16.12 0.70 -3.18
CA ILE A 57 15.72 1.92 -2.48
C ILE A 57 15.70 1.70 -0.96
N SER A 58 15.85 0.45 -0.53
CA SER A 58 15.75 0.01 0.87
C SER A 58 17.10 -0.14 1.56
#